data_AF-A0A353HC88-F1
#
_entry.id   AF-A0A353HC88-F1
#
_cell.length_a   1.000
_cell.length_b   1.000
_cell.length_c   1.000
_cell.angle_alpha   90.00
_cell.angle_beta   90.00
_cell.angle_gamma   90.00
#
_symmetry.space_group_name_H-M   'P 1'
#
loop_
_entity.id
_entity.type
_entity.pdbx_description
1 polymer ?
#
loop_
_entity_poly.entity_id
_entity_poly.type
_entity_poly.pdbx_seq_one_letter_code
_entity_poly.pdbx_strand_id
1 'polypeptide(L)' 'MKKSELNKINTMITVDRLGISENFKDALLGDLLNVFNDYMIVNSKPEINVQSVDKGFSLIITLKAESFKGFKAL' A
#
# COMPACT_ATOMS: atom_id res chain seq x y z
N MET A 1 7.12 8.80 -27.98
CA MET A 1 6.51 8.06 -26.84
C MET A 1 5.92 9.07 -25.87
N LYS A 2 4.61 9.05 -25.63
CA LYS A 2 4.01 9.90 -24.59
C LYS A 2 4.54 9.42 -23.24
N LYS A 3 5.07 10.32 -22.40
CA LYS A 3 5.41 10.03 -20.99
C LYS A 3 4.18 9.38 -20.37
N SER A 4 4.26 8.12 -19.96
CA SER A 4 3.21 7.50 -19.15
C SER A 4 3.05 8.37 -17.92
N GLU A 5 1.85 8.90 -17.70
CA GLU A 5 1.54 9.67 -16.51
C GLU A 5 1.80 8.76 -15.30
N LEU A 6 2.80 9.12 -14.49
CA LEU A 6 3.08 8.43 -13.24
C LEU A 6 1.85 8.57 -12.36
N ASN A 7 1.10 7.49 -12.21
CA ASN A 7 -0.09 7.49 -11.39
C ASN A 7 0.34 7.42 -9.93
N LYS A 8 0.08 8.50 -9.19
CA LYS A 8 0.30 8.54 -7.74
C LYS A 8 -0.88 7.88 -7.05
N ILE A 9 -0.59 6.80 -6.33
CA ILE A 9 -1.60 6.10 -5.52
C ILE A 9 -1.34 6.47 -4.07
N ASN A 10 -2.35 7.06 -3.42
CA ASN A 10 -2.35 7.36 -1.99
C ASN A 10 -3.40 6.48 -1.33
N THR A 11 -2.94 5.54 -0.50
CA THR A 11 -3.82 4.64 0.24
C THR A 11 -3.71 4.94 1.73
N MET A 12 -4.85 5.10 2.40
CA MET A 12 -4.93 5.26 3.85
C MET A 12 -5.80 4.15 4.43
N ILE A 13 -5.24 3.33 5.32
CA ILE A 13 -5.95 2.26 6.00
C ILE A 13 -5.83 2.51 7.50
N THR A 14 -6.96 2.73 8.16
CA THR A 14 -7.02 2.92 9.61
C THR A 14 -7.59 1.67 10.26
N VAL A 15 -6.90 1.21 11.29
CA VAL A 15 -7.21 -0.02 12.01
C VAL A 15 -7.42 0.33 13.49
N ASP A 16 -8.59 0.00 14.04
CA ASP A 16 -8.99 0.25 15.43
C ASP A 16 -8.83 -1.06 16.27
N ARG A 17 -8.12 -1.00 17.40
CA ARG A 17 -7.48 -2.10 18.17
C ARG A 17 -8.40 -2.64 19.26
N LEU A 18 -9.46 -3.33 18.90
CA LEU A 18 -9.95 -4.37 19.81
C LEU A 18 -9.44 -5.72 19.31
N GLY A 19 -8.35 -6.20 19.94
CA GLY A 19 -7.87 -7.59 19.80
C GLY A 19 -6.80 -7.86 18.73
N ILE A 20 -6.07 -6.84 18.29
CA ILE A 20 -5.11 -6.97 17.19
C ILE A 20 -3.71 -7.34 17.72
N SER A 21 -3.12 -8.40 17.17
CA SER A 21 -1.76 -8.83 17.52
C SER A 21 -0.72 -7.76 17.20
N GLU A 22 0.35 -7.66 18.00
CA GLU A 22 1.43 -6.68 17.82
C GLU A 22 2.03 -6.68 16.39
N ASN A 23 2.06 -7.84 15.74
CA ASN A 23 2.64 -8.04 14.41
C ASN A 23 1.67 -7.76 13.25
N PHE A 24 0.39 -7.48 13.52
CA PHE A 24 -0.62 -7.32 12.47
C PHE A 24 -0.29 -6.18 11.52
N LYS A 25 0.26 -5.09 12.04
CA LYS A 25 0.69 -3.94 11.24
C LYS A 25 1.73 -4.34 10.20
N ASP A 26 2.73 -5.12 10.60
CA ASP A 26 3.81 -5.55 9.71
C ASP A 26 3.32 -6.60 8.70
N ALA A 27 2.43 -7.49 9.12
CA ALA A 27 1.76 -8.45 8.22
C ALA A 27 0.90 -7.74 7.16
N LEU A 28 0.03 -6.81 7.58
CA LEU A 28 -0.82 -6.03 6.69
C LEU A 28 0.01 -5.22 5.68
N LEU A 29 1.08 -4.58 6.15
CA LEU A 29 1.98 -3.86 5.25
C LEU A 29 2.63 -4.79 4.23
N GLY A 30 3.10 -5.97 4.64
CA GLY A 30 3.67 -6.98 3.75
C GLY A 30 2.69 -7.43 2.67
N ASP A 31 1.46 -7.77 3.06
CA ASP A 31 0.42 -8.23 2.14
C ASP A 31 0.04 -7.15 1.12
N LEU A 32 -0.11 -5.89 1.56
CA LEU A 32 -0.40 -4.78 0.66
C LEU A 32 0.72 -4.54 -0.35
N LEU A 33 1.98 -4.61 0.09
CA LEU A 33 3.12 -4.46 -0.81
C LEU A 33 3.21 -5.60 -1.83
N ASN A 34 2.86 -6.82 -1.44
CA ASN A 34 2.77 -7.95 -2.38
C ASN A 34 1.69 -7.70 -3.43
N VAL A 35 0.48 -7.27 -3.02
CA VAL A 35 -0.60 -6.91 -3.95
C VAL A 35 -0.14 -5.80 -4.91
N PHE A 36 0.48 -4.74 -4.42
CA PHE A 36 0.98 -3.68 -5.31
C PHE A 36 2.03 -4.22 -6.29
N ASN A 37 2.93 -5.09 -5.85
CA ASN A 37 3.92 -5.71 -6.73
C ASN A 37 3.30 -6.64 -7.78
N ASP A 38 2.23 -7.36 -7.45
CA ASP A 38 1.58 -8.27 -8.38
C ASP A 38 0.82 -7.53 -9.48
N TYR A 39 0.19 -6.40 -9.14
CA TYR A 39 -0.73 -5.70 -10.04
C TYR A 39 -0.18 -4.39 -10.63
N MET A 40 0.94 -3.87 -10.14
CA MET A 40 1.50 -2.59 -10.60
C MET A 40 2.96 -2.74 -11.06
N ILE A 41 3.33 -1.95 -12.06
CA ILE A 41 4.72 -1.68 -12.40
C ILE A 41 5.14 -0.45 -11.60
N VAL A 42 5.87 -0.69 -10.50
CA VAL A 42 6.33 0.34 -9.56
C VAL A 42 7.82 0.58 -9.77
N ASN A 43 8.19 1.80 -10.17
CA ASN A 43 9.59 2.13 -10.49
C ASN A 43 10.31 2.88 -9.37
N SER A 44 9.67 2.98 -8.21
CA SER A 44 10.24 3.64 -7.03
C SER A 44 9.85 2.91 -5.76
N LYS A 45 10.71 2.99 -4.74
CA LYS A 45 10.36 2.51 -3.41
C LYS A 45 9.08 3.20 -2.90
N PRO A 46 8.11 2.47 -2.34
CA PRO A 46 6.94 3.07 -1.70
C PRO A 46 7.34 3.99 -0.54
N GLU A 47 6.68 5.13 -0.42
CA GLU A 47 6.75 5.97 0.78
C GLU A 47 5.68 5.47 1.76
N ILE A 48 6.10 5.04 2.95
CA ILE A 48 5.22 4.46 3.97
C ILE A 48 5.29 5.34 5.21
N ASN A 49 4.14 5.86 5.64
CA ASN A 49 4.00 6.59 6.89
C ASN A 49 3.00 5.86 7.78
N VAL A 50 3.41 5.59 9.02
CA VAL A 50 2.56 4.97 10.03
C VAL A 50 2.25 6.01 11.08
N GLN A 51 0.97 6.27 11.29
CA GLN A 51 0.50 7.16 12.35
C GLN A 51 -0.21 6.33 13.41
N SER A 52 0.21 6.46 14.66
CA SER A 52 -0.57 5.93 15.78
C SER A 52 -1.85 6.76 15.92
N VAL A 53 -2.99 6.09 15.99
CA VAL A 53 -4.27 6.70 16.40
C VAL A 53 -4.68 6.09 17.74
N ASP A 54 -5.62 6.71 18.45
CA ASP A 54 -6.01 6.41 19.85
C ASP A 54 -5.82 4.93 20.24
N LYS A 55 -6.64 4.07 19.65
CA LYS A 55 -6.55 2.63 19.82
C LYS A 55 -6.07 1.98 18.53
N GLY A 56 -5.14 2.52 17.77
CA GLY A 56 -5.00 2.07 16.38
C GLY A 56 -3.68 2.38 15.70
N PHE A 57 -3.70 2.19 14.39
CA PHE A 57 -2.74 2.80 13.49
C PHE A 57 -3.40 3.12 12.14
N SER A 58 -2.87 4.15 11.48
CA SER A 58 -3.13 4.43 10.08
C SER A 58 -1.86 4.12 9.28
N LEU A 59 -1.99 3.28 8.25
CA LEU A 59 -0.97 3.10 7.22
C LEU A 59 -1.29 4.04 6.07
N ILE A 60 -0.35 4.92 5.76
CA ILE A 60 -0.39 5.80 4.60
C ILE A 60 0.70 5.33 3.65
N ILE A 61 0.29 4.77 2.51
CA ILE A 61 1.20 4.25 1.50
C ILE A 61 1.07 5.12 0.26
N THR A 62 2.19 5.69 -0.18
CA THR A 62 2.30 6.46 -1.40
C THR A 62 3.18 5.72 -2.40
N LEU A 63 2.63 5.43 -3.58
CA LEU A 63 3.31 4.72 -4.66
C LEU A 63 3.30 5.57 -5.92
N LYS A 64 4.40 5.51 -6.68
CA LYS A 64 4.47 6.01 -8.05
C LYS A 64 4.47 4.80 -8.98
N ALA A 65 3.31 4.51 -9.55
CA ALA A 65 3.15 3.43 -10.51
C ALA A 65 3.26 3.99 -11.93
N GLU A 66 4.00 3.31 -12.79
CA GLU A 66 4.06 3.64 -14.21
C GLU A 66 2.84 3.13 -14.96
N SER A 67 2.39 1.93 -14.62
CA SER A 67 1.21 1.30 -15.22
C SER A 67 0.68 0.15 -14.36
N PHE A 68 -0.56 -0.26 -14.63
CA PHE A 68 -1.16 -1.45 -14.06
C PHE A 68 -0.85 -2.65 -14.95
N LYS A 69 -0.42 -3.77 -14.34
CA LYS A 69 -0.20 -5.06 -15.02
C LYS A 69 -1.53 -5.72 -15.44
N GLY A 70 -2.66 -5.20 -14.95
CA GLY A 70 -4.00 -5.74 -15.17
C GLY A 70 -4.35 -6.85 -14.17
N PHE A 71 -5.64 -7.13 -14.01
CA PHE A 71 -6.12 -8.27 -13.21
C PHE A 71 -6.10 -9.53 -14.08
N LYS A 72 -5.28 -10.52 -13.74
CA LYS A 72 -5.57 -11.89 -14.20
C LYS A 72 -6.69 -12.41 -13.30
N ALA A 73 -7.91 -12.46 -13.83
CA ALA A 73 -8.98 -13.22 -13.18
C ALA A 73 -8.50 -14.68 -13.04
N LEU A 74 -8.50 -15.19 -11.81
CA LEU A 74 -8.29 -16.61 -11.52
C LEU A 74 -9.53 -17.40 -11.95
#